data_AF-A0A940NHV8-F1
#
_entry.id   AF-A0A940NHV8-F1
#
_cell.length_a   1.000
_cell.length_b   1.000
_cell.length_c   1.000
_cell.angle_alpha   90.00
_cell.angle_beta   90.00
_cell.angle_gamma   90.00
#
_symmetry.space_group_name_H-M   'P 1'
#
loop_
_entity.id
_entity.type
_entity.pdbx_description
1 polymer ?
#
loop_
_entity_poly.entity_id
_entity_poly.type
_entity_poly.pdbx_seq_one_letter_code
_entity_poly.pdbx_strand_id
1 'polypeptide(L)'
;MNRKVNSGHIYLEQYKEIYGIYQQATRLMKENNFDSAELMLREIFVDYEHLQIPIEIYKAYILLLLSNEKRKEAERFLAASPEDIQSSGEILQLMQKYSLNIESNKKRKLPFSLQKFSKVIGICVVIGGVVFLGSYYFKDLSTKENSTVKEQKLNKQVSELTEKNNTINNELKKVREKIKTKPVSNQPVDKKGEPTSIQLDLSNDAIQAYKKGYELFKKKQYKEAKHQFALSYSLHQTNYLSDDSLYFLIKSEQITSHKMPSSYVDEFLSQSNPYFTKSPYIDEIMLMKAEILLSEKKNSDALDLLHKIQKNYPHSWTADRASYLEKQISSK
;
A
#
# COMPACT_ATOMS: atom_id res chain seq x y z
N MET A 1 1.76 2.71 -43.38
CA MET A 1 0.38 2.30 -43.05
C MET A 1 0.38 1.77 -41.63
N ASN A 2 -0.16 2.57 -40.70
CA ASN A 2 -0.16 2.34 -39.26
C ASN A 2 -1.18 1.26 -38.86
N ARG A 3 -0.76 0.30 -38.03
CA ARG A 3 -1.64 -0.33 -37.03
C ARG A 3 -0.92 -0.31 -35.70
N LYS A 4 -1.08 0.79 -34.95
CA LYS A 4 -1.00 0.73 -33.49
C LYS A 4 -2.19 -0.11 -33.04
N VAL A 5 -1.99 -1.42 -32.95
CA VAL A 5 -2.97 -2.30 -32.31
C VAL A 5 -3.08 -1.83 -30.87
N ASN A 6 -4.32 -1.64 -30.47
CA ASN A 6 -4.74 -0.88 -29.30
C ASN A 6 -4.44 -1.68 -28.02
N SER A 7 -3.21 -1.61 -27.50
CA SER A 7 -2.75 -2.42 -26.37
C SER A 7 -3.64 -2.30 -25.12
N GLY A 8 -4.28 -1.14 -24.92
CA GLY A 8 -5.22 -0.92 -23.81
C GLY A 8 -6.49 -1.79 -23.88
N HIS A 9 -6.98 -2.13 -25.07
CA HIS A 9 -8.12 -3.04 -25.20
C HIS A 9 -7.75 -4.49 -24.87
N ILE A 10 -6.52 -4.90 -25.17
CA ILE A 10 -6.06 -6.27 -24.91
C ILE A 10 -5.98 -6.53 -23.41
N TYR A 11 -5.41 -5.59 -22.64
CA TYR A 11 -5.34 -5.72 -21.18
C TYR A 11 -6.73 -5.73 -20.53
N LEU A 12 -7.65 -4.90 -21.02
CA LEU A 12 -9.02 -4.85 -20.49
C LEU A 12 -9.75 -6.19 -20.67
N GLU A 13 -9.61 -6.83 -21.84
CA GLU A 13 -10.22 -8.15 -22.08
C GLU A 13 -9.59 -9.24 -21.21
N GLN A 14 -8.27 -9.23 -21.01
CA GLN A 14 -7.61 -10.16 -20.10
C GLN A 14 -8.07 -9.98 -18.64
N TYR A 15 -8.24 -8.75 -18.17
CA TYR A 15 -8.78 -8.50 -16.83
C TYR A 15 -10.23 -8.96 -16.68
N LYS A 16 -11.07 -8.80 -17.70
CA LYS A 16 -12.43 -9.35 -17.69
C LYS A 16 -12.42 -10.88 -17.56
N GLU A 17 -11.53 -11.56 -18.26
CA GLU A 17 -11.37 -13.01 -18.18
C GLU A 17 -10.93 -13.45 -16.77
N ILE A 18 -9.92 -12.78 -16.20
CA ILE A 18 -9.46 -12.99 -14.82
C ILE A 18 -10.62 -12.84 -13.82
N TYR A 19 -11.42 -11.77 -13.93
CA TYR A 19 -12.58 -11.58 -13.06
C TYR A 19 -13.68 -12.62 -13.30
N GLY A 20 -13.84 -13.10 -14.53
CA GLY A 20 -14.74 -14.21 -14.86
C GLY A 20 -14.35 -15.49 -14.13
N ILE A 21 -13.07 -15.88 -14.20
CA ILE A 21 -12.53 -17.07 -13.50
C ILE A 21 -12.66 -16.88 -11.98
N TYR A 22 -12.31 -15.70 -11.46
CA TYR A 22 -12.47 -15.38 -10.03
C TYR A 22 -13.92 -15.52 -9.54
N GLN A 23 -14.90 -15.02 -10.30
CA GLN A 23 -16.31 -15.15 -9.96
C GLN A 23 -16.79 -16.62 -9.98
N GLN A 24 -16.30 -17.42 -10.92
CA GLN A 24 -16.60 -18.86 -10.96
C GLN A 24 -15.99 -19.58 -9.75
N ALA A 25 -14.72 -19.31 -9.44
CA ALA A 25 -14.05 -19.88 -8.28
C ALA A 25 -14.76 -19.53 -6.97
N THR A 26 -15.15 -18.26 -6.77
CA THR A 26 -15.89 -17.86 -5.56
C THR A 26 -17.29 -18.50 -5.48
N ARG A 27 -17.93 -18.82 -6.61
CA ARG A 27 -19.17 -19.62 -6.61
C ARG A 27 -18.90 -21.04 -6.13
N LEU A 28 -17.86 -21.69 -6.65
CA LEU A 28 -17.44 -23.03 -6.23
C LEU A 28 -17.08 -23.09 -4.75
N MET A 29 -16.43 -22.05 -4.22
CA MET A 29 -16.15 -21.92 -2.77
C MET A 29 -17.44 -21.87 -1.94
N LYS A 30 -18.48 -21.16 -2.39
CA LYS A 30 -19.79 -21.12 -1.72
C LYS A 30 -20.52 -22.46 -1.77
N GLU A 31 -20.26 -23.25 -2.81
CA GLU A 31 -20.77 -24.61 -2.99
C GLU A 31 -19.91 -25.67 -2.25
N ASN A 32 -18.91 -25.25 -1.48
CA ASN A 32 -17.91 -26.11 -0.82
C ASN A 32 -17.10 -27.00 -1.77
N ASN A 33 -17.06 -26.67 -3.07
CA ASN A 33 -16.22 -27.34 -4.06
C ASN A 33 -14.83 -26.67 -4.09
N PHE A 34 -14.08 -26.84 -3.00
CA PHE A 34 -12.82 -26.14 -2.79
C PHE A 34 -11.70 -26.60 -3.73
N ASP A 35 -11.65 -27.88 -4.11
CA ASP A 35 -10.63 -28.41 -5.02
C ASP A 35 -10.74 -27.79 -6.42
N SER A 36 -11.97 -27.66 -6.94
CA SER A 36 -12.21 -27.03 -8.25
C SER A 36 -11.95 -25.52 -8.19
N ALA A 37 -12.32 -24.87 -7.08
CA ALA A 37 -12.01 -23.45 -6.87
C ALA A 37 -10.49 -23.19 -6.81
N GLU A 38 -9.74 -24.11 -6.20
CA GLU A 38 -8.28 -23.99 -6.06
C GLU A 38 -7.60 -24.10 -7.42
N LEU A 39 -8.06 -25.02 -8.26
CA LEU A 39 -7.57 -25.17 -9.63
C LEU A 39 -7.81 -23.89 -10.44
N MET A 40 -9.03 -23.35 -10.44
CA MET A 40 -9.36 -22.11 -11.17
C MET A 40 -8.55 -20.90 -10.70
N LEU A 41 -8.42 -20.68 -9.39
CA LEU A 41 -7.64 -19.55 -8.88
C LEU A 41 -6.15 -19.72 -9.18
N ARG A 42 -5.64 -20.95 -9.16
CA ARG A 42 -4.24 -21.23 -9.49
C ARG A 42 -3.94 -20.96 -10.96
N GLU A 43 -4.86 -21.29 -11.86
CA GLU A 43 -4.74 -20.98 -13.30
C GLU A 43 -4.55 -19.48 -13.54
N ILE A 44 -5.26 -18.61 -12.79
CA ILE A 44 -5.07 -17.16 -12.89
C ILE A 44 -3.60 -16.75 -12.68
N PHE A 45 -2.93 -17.30 -11.66
CA PHE A 45 -1.55 -16.94 -11.37
C PHE A 45 -0.53 -17.53 -12.36
N VAL A 46 -0.90 -18.58 -13.09
CA VAL A 46 -0.04 -19.23 -14.09
C VAL A 46 -0.21 -18.57 -15.44
N ASP A 47 -1.45 -18.47 -15.93
CA ASP A 47 -1.74 -18.04 -17.30
C ASP A 47 -1.61 -16.51 -17.46
N TYR A 48 -1.73 -15.77 -16.36
CA TYR A 48 -1.62 -14.31 -16.33
C TYR A 48 -0.45 -13.81 -15.49
N GLU A 49 0.65 -14.57 -15.38
CA GLU A 49 1.86 -14.16 -14.62
C GLU A 49 2.46 -12.82 -15.08
N HIS A 50 2.17 -12.41 -16.32
CA HIS A 50 2.63 -11.17 -16.93
C HIS A 50 1.78 -9.94 -16.55
N LEU A 51 0.65 -10.13 -15.86
CA LEU A 51 -0.26 -9.08 -15.42
C LEU A 51 -0.18 -8.86 -13.91
N GLN A 52 -0.45 -7.63 -13.49
CA GLN A 52 -0.64 -7.33 -12.07
C GLN A 52 -2.03 -7.85 -11.65
N ILE A 53 -2.06 -9.00 -10.98
CA ILE A 53 -3.29 -9.64 -10.51
C ILE A 53 -3.88 -8.82 -9.35
N PRO A 54 -5.21 -8.55 -9.35
CA PRO A 54 -5.86 -7.82 -8.26
C PRO A 54 -5.72 -8.50 -6.90
N ILE A 55 -5.57 -7.71 -5.84
CA ILE A 55 -5.35 -8.15 -4.46
C ILE A 55 -6.46 -9.08 -3.93
N GLU A 56 -7.70 -8.87 -4.38
CA GLU A 56 -8.86 -9.66 -3.96
C GLU A 56 -8.73 -11.13 -4.36
N ILE A 57 -8.01 -11.40 -5.46
CA ILE A 57 -7.76 -12.76 -5.97
C ILE A 57 -6.71 -13.46 -5.10
N TYR A 58 -5.65 -12.74 -4.70
CA TYR A 58 -4.69 -13.24 -3.71
C TYR A 58 -5.39 -13.59 -2.39
N LYS A 59 -6.24 -12.71 -1.87
CA LYS A 59 -7.02 -12.95 -0.65
C LYS A 59 -7.89 -14.17 -0.75
N ALA A 60 -8.64 -14.32 -1.85
CA ALA A 60 -9.51 -15.47 -2.04
C ALA A 60 -8.71 -16.77 -2.08
N TYR A 61 -7.57 -16.79 -2.76
CA TYR A 61 -6.72 -17.99 -2.82
C TYR A 61 -6.11 -18.34 -1.47
N ILE A 62 -5.63 -17.35 -0.71
CA ILE A 62 -5.12 -17.57 0.65
C ILE A 62 -6.22 -18.09 1.56
N LEU A 63 -7.39 -17.46 1.56
CA LEU A 63 -8.54 -17.90 2.36
C LEU A 63 -8.96 -19.32 1.99
N LEU A 64 -8.98 -19.65 0.71
CA LEU A 64 -9.28 -21.00 0.23
C LEU A 64 -8.30 -22.04 0.78
N LEU A 65 -6.99 -21.77 0.70
CA LEU A 65 -5.96 -22.66 1.25
C LEU A 65 -6.15 -22.84 2.76
N LEU A 66 -6.48 -21.77 3.48
CA LEU A 66 -6.71 -21.84 4.92
C LEU A 66 -7.99 -22.59 5.27
N SER A 67 -9.06 -22.43 4.48
CA SER A 67 -10.30 -23.20 4.60
C SER A 67 -10.09 -24.69 4.35
N ASN A 68 -9.11 -25.05 3.52
CA ASN A 68 -8.70 -26.44 3.26
C ASN A 68 -7.62 -26.96 4.22
N GLU A 69 -7.34 -26.25 5.33
CA GLU A 69 -6.28 -26.57 6.29
C GLU A 69 -4.86 -26.61 5.69
N LYS A 70 -4.67 -26.08 4.47
CA LYS A 70 -3.40 -25.99 3.74
C LYS A 70 -2.58 -24.77 4.16
N ARG A 71 -2.32 -24.63 5.46
CA ARG A 71 -1.62 -23.45 6.03
C ARG A 71 -0.21 -23.25 5.45
N LYS A 72 0.56 -24.33 5.31
CA LYS A 72 1.94 -24.26 4.80
C LYS A 72 1.99 -23.83 3.33
N GLU A 73 0.99 -24.24 2.55
CA GLU A 73 0.80 -23.81 1.17
C GLU A 73 0.49 -22.32 1.12
N ALA A 74 -0.39 -21.82 2.01
CA ALA A 74 -0.72 -20.41 2.11
C ALA A 74 0.52 -19.55 2.48
N GLU A 75 1.32 -19.99 3.45
CA GLU A 75 2.57 -19.33 3.83
C GLU A 75 3.59 -19.33 2.68
N ARG A 76 3.73 -20.44 1.96
CA ARG A 76 4.61 -20.53 0.79
C ARG A 76 4.15 -19.64 -0.36
N PHE A 77 2.85 -19.60 -0.62
CA PHE A 77 2.26 -18.76 -1.65
C PHE A 77 2.46 -17.27 -1.32
N LEU A 78 2.20 -16.88 -0.08
CA LEU A 78 2.44 -15.53 0.41
C LEU A 78 3.92 -15.12 0.32
N ALA A 79 4.84 -16.00 0.72
CA ALA A 79 6.28 -15.75 0.62
C ALA A 79 6.75 -15.53 -0.83
N ALA A 80 6.08 -16.17 -1.79
CA ALA A 80 6.37 -16.05 -3.22
C ALA A 80 5.61 -14.91 -3.92
N SER A 81 4.65 -14.28 -3.25
CA SER A 81 3.83 -13.21 -3.82
C SER A 81 4.63 -11.91 -4.00
N PRO A 82 4.20 -10.99 -4.88
CA PRO A 82 4.83 -9.67 -5.02
C PRO A 82 4.89 -8.87 -3.71
N GLU A 83 5.88 -7.99 -3.55
CA GLU A 83 6.14 -7.24 -2.30
C GLU A 83 4.99 -6.30 -1.93
N ASP A 84 4.34 -5.69 -2.93
CA ASP A 84 3.13 -4.88 -2.79
C ASP A 84 1.95 -5.70 -2.24
N ILE A 85 1.83 -6.97 -2.63
CA ILE A 85 0.82 -7.89 -2.07
C ILE A 85 1.18 -8.28 -0.64
N GLN A 86 2.42 -8.69 -0.37
CA GLN A 86 2.86 -9.08 0.98
C GLN A 86 2.69 -7.97 2.02
N SER A 87 2.87 -6.72 1.60
CA SER A 87 2.77 -5.54 2.47
C SER A 87 1.39 -4.88 2.45
N SER A 88 0.45 -5.41 1.67
CA SER A 88 -0.91 -4.89 1.63
C SER A 88 -1.64 -5.17 2.95
N GLY A 89 -2.42 -4.19 3.43
CA GLY A 89 -3.05 -4.32 4.74
C GLY A 89 -4.05 -5.46 4.84
N GLU A 90 -4.76 -5.75 3.75
CA GLU A 90 -5.72 -6.85 3.73
C GLU A 90 -5.03 -8.21 3.90
N ILE A 91 -3.82 -8.37 3.34
CA ILE A 91 -3.00 -9.57 3.49
C ILE A 91 -2.36 -9.61 4.89
N LEU A 92 -1.86 -8.48 5.40
CA LEU A 92 -1.34 -8.41 6.76
C LEU A 92 -2.40 -8.78 7.81
N GLN A 93 -3.65 -8.36 7.60
CA GLN A 93 -4.79 -8.76 8.44
C GLN A 93 -5.01 -10.27 8.39
N LEU A 94 -4.94 -10.90 7.21
CA LEU A 94 -5.03 -12.36 7.08
C LEU A 94 -3.86 -13.06 7.79
N MET A 95 -2.63 -12.58 7.59
CA MET A 95 -1.46 -13.12 8.26
C MET A 95 -1.59 -13.06 9.79
N GLN A 96 -2.05 -11.94 10.32
CA GLN A 96 -2.27 -11.78 11.75
C GLN A 96 -3.40 -12.68 12.25
N LYS A 97 -4.57 -12.68 11.57
CA LYS A 97 -5.75 -13.46 11.97
C LYS A 97 -5.48 -14.96 11.99
N TYR A 98 -4.71 -15.46 11.03
CA TYR A 98 -4.40 -16.90 10.89
C TYR A 98 -2.98 -17.26 11.36
N SER A 99 -2.27 -16.33 12.00
CA SER A 99 -0.89 -16.51 12.50
C SER A 99 0.10 -17.00 11.44
N LEU A 100 -0.04 -16.56 10.19
CA LEU A 100 0.82 -17.01 9.09
C LEU A 100 2.23 -16.44 9.25
N ASN A 101 3.23 -17.31 9.21
CA ASN A 101 4.62 -16.89 9.32
C ASN A 101 5.31 -16.93 7.96
N ILE A 102 5.58 -15.76 7.40
CA ILE A 102 6.40 -15.62 6.19
C ILE A 102 7.84 -15.51 6.65
N GLU A 103 8.49 -16.65 6.93
CA GLU A 103 9.94 -16.65 7.02
C GLU A 103 10.49 -16.14 5.69
N SER A 104 11.31 -15.08 5.74
CA SER A 104 11.90 -14.44 4.57
C SER A 104 12.88 -15.38 3.87
N ASN A 105 12.38 -16.40 3.18
CA ASN A 105 13.14 -17.24 2.26
C ASN A 105 13.41 -16.44 0.99
N LYS A 106 14.22 -15.37 1.13
CA LYS A 106 14.89 -14.72 0.02
C LYS A 106 15.72 -15.81 -0.67
N LYS A 107 15.25 -16.25 -1.85
CA LYS A 107 15.86 -17.24 -2.76
C LYS A 107 15.42 -18.71 -2.61
N ARG A 108 14.12 -18.98 -2.51
CA ARG A 108 13.58 -20.19 -3.15
C ARG A 108 12.59 -19.77 -4.22
N LYS A 109 13.06 -19.76 -5.48
CA LYS A 109 12.12 -20.00 -6.60
C LYS A 109 11.37 -21.27 -6.21
N LEU A 110 10.05 -21.22 -6.21
CA LEU A 110 9.20 -22.38 -5.94
C LEU A 110 9.80 -23.61 -6.64
N PRO A 111 10.14 -24.70 -5.93
CA PRO A 111 10.35 -25.96 -6.60
C PRO A 111 8.97 -26.50 -6.97
N PHE A 112 8.27 -25.84 -7.90
CA PHE A 112 7.17 -26.46 -8.61
C PHE A 112 7.79 -27.41 -9.63
N SER A 113 8.35 -28.52 -9.14
CA SER A 113 8.67 -29.65 -9.99
C SER A 113 7.33 -30.28 -10.41
N LEU A 114 6.80 -29.79 -11.52
CA LEU A 114 5.90 -30.53 -12.38
C LEU A 114 6.61 -31.83 -12.79
N GLN A 115 6.38 -32.93 -12.08
CA GLN A 115 6.90 -34.23 -12.53
C GLN A 115 5.97 -35.42 -12.36
N LYS A 116 4.69 -35.22 -12.02
CA LYS A 116 3.76 -36.37 -11.92
C LYS A 116 2.35 -36.16 -12.47
N PHE A 117 2.14 -35.38 -13.54
CA PHE A 117 0.88 -35.43 -14.30
C PHE A 117 1.04 -35.17 -15.81
N SER A 118 2.06 -35.74 -16.44
CA SER A 118 2.14 -35.84 -17.91
C SER A 118 2.52 -37.27 -18.34
N LYS A 119 1.55 -38.18 -18.18
CA LYS A 119 1.51 -39.35 -19.07
C LYS A 119 0.54 -38.99 -20.18
N VAL A 120 1.09 -38.76 -21.37
CA VAL A 120 0.58 -39.08 -22.72
C VAL A 120 1.05 -38.01 -23.73
N ILE A 121 1.97 -38.44 -24.62
CA ILE A 121 2.47 -37.81 -25.88
C ILE A 121 3.43 -36.60 -25.68
N GLY A 122 4.66 -36.52 -26.19
CA GLY A 122 5.47 -37.39 -27.05
C GLY A 122 6.77 -36.64 -27.43
N ILE A 123 7.92 -37.29 -27.17
CA ILE A 123 9.17 -37.40 -27.97
C ILE A 123 9.90 -36.14 -28.55
N CYS A 124 11.23 -36.13 -28.31
CA CYS A 124 12.36 -35.46 -29.00
C CYS A 124 12.73 -34.00 -28.66
N VAL A 125 13.99 -33.54 -28.60
CA VAL A 125 15.38 -34.04 -28.38
C VAL A 125 16.33 -32.82 -28.54
N VAL A 126 17.53 -32.86 -27.93
CA VAL A 126 18.74 -31.97 -28.10
C VAL A 126 18.76 -30.64 -27.31
N ILE A 127 19.48 -30.55 -26.18
CA ILE A 127 20.92 -30.24 -25.96
C ILE A 127 21.33 -28.79 -26.31
N GLY A 128 21.89 -28.10 -25.29
CA GLY A 128 23.09 -27.28 -25.44
C GLY A 128 22.99 -25.82 -25.01
N GLY A 129 23.90 -25.38 -24.12
CA GLY A 129 24.28 -23.96 -24.05
C GLY A 129 24.69 -23.43 -22.68
N VAL A 130 25.99 -23.43 -22.40
CA VAL A 130 26.70 -22.82 -21.26
C VAL A 130 26.89 -21.31 -21.46
N VAL A 131 26.72 -20.48 -20.43
CA VAL A 131 27.29 -19.11 -20.24
C VAL A 131 27.32 -18.86 -18.71
N PHE A 132 28.40 -18.71 -17.92
CA PHE A 132 29.72 -18.04 -17.95
C PHE A 132 29.71 -16.49 -17.88
N LEU A 133 30.10 -15.97 -16.69
CA LEU A 133 30.57 -14.61 -16.32
C LEU A 133 29.51 -13.49 -16.21
N GLY A 134 29.60 -12.52 -15.29
CA GLY A 134 30.64 -12.19 -14.30
C GLY A 134 30.19 -11.01 -13.45
N SER A 135 30.57 -11.00 -12.17
CA SER A 135 30.28 -9.94 -11.20
C SER A 135 31.56 -9.17 -10.89
N TYR A 136 31.58 -7.86 -11.14
CA TYR A 136 32.58 -6.97 -10.60
C TYR A 136 32.04 -5.55 -10.34
N TYR A 137 32.34 -5.09 -9.12
CA TYR A 137 32.48 -3.72 -8.58
C TYR A 137 31.32 -2.73 -8.68
N PHE A 138 30.84 -2.27 -7.52
CA PHE A 138 30.78 -0.83 -7.20
C PHE A 138 30.85 -0.60 -5.69
N LYS A 139 31.83 0.21 -5.26
CA LYS A 139 31.99 0.72 -3.90
C LYS A 139 32.14 2.23 -3.98
N ASP A 140 31.39 2.89 -3.11
CA ASP A 140 31.67 4.15 -2.42
C ASP A 140 31.55 5.50 -3.16
N LEU A 141 30.79 6.42 -2.54
CA LEU A 141 31.27 7.71 -2.02
C LEU A 141 30.11 8.51 -1.41
N SER A 142 30.16 8.68 -0.09
CA SER A 142 29.34 9.62 0.70
C SER A 142 30.20 10.80 1.14
N THR A 143 29.70 12.01 0.92
CA THR A 143 30.28 13.26 1.45
C THR A 143 29.25 13.95 2.35
N LYS A 144 29.73 14.46 3.49
CA LYS A 144 28.96 14.91 4.65
C LYS A 144 29.26 16.40 4.88
N GLU A 145 28.26 17.26 5.07
CA GLU A 145 28.47 18.59 5.67
C GLU A 145 27.24 19.21 6.38
N ASN A 146 27.54 19.77 7.56
CA ASN A 146 26.96 20.88 8.34
C ASN A 146 25.57 20.81 9.00
N SER A 147 25.58 20.64 10.34
CA SER A 147 24.41 20.46 11.21
C SER A 147 24.53 21.18 12.57
N THR A 148 24.63 22.52 12.61
CA THR A 148 24.68 23.27 13.88
C THR A 148 23.69 24.43 13.99
N VAL A 149 23.08 24.88 12.88
CA VAL A 149 22.07 25.96 12.91
C VAL A 149 20.62 25.42 13.03
N LYS A 150 20.41 24.12 12.83
CA LYS A 150 19.09 23.47 12.82
C LYS A 150 18.54 23.10 14.20
N GLU A 151 19.39 22.99 15.23
CA GLU A 151 19.01 22.50 16.56
C GLU A 151 18.26 23.52 17.42
N GLN A 152 18.61 24.81 17.34
CA GLN A 152 17.94 25.84 18.17
C GLN A 152 16.49 26.13 17.71
N LYS A 153 16.20 26.00 16.41
CA LYS A 153 14.82 26.16 15.90
C LYS A 153 13.95 24.93 16.19
N LEU A 154 14.57 23.75 16.32
CA LEU A 154 13.90 22.48 16.61
C LEU A 154 13.43 22.40 18.08
N ASN A 155 14.25 22.86 19.03
CA ASN A 155 13.90 22.79 20.46
C ASN A 155 12.71 23.67 20.85
N LYS A 156 12.52 24.81 20.16
CA LYS A 156 11.36 25.67 20.37
C LYS A 156 10.06 25.03 19.86
N GLN A 157 10.12 24.36 18.71
CA GLN A 157 8.98 23.61 18.15
C GLN A 157 8.63 22.36 18.96
N VAL A 158 9.62 21.68 19.54
CA VAL A 158 9.39 20.54 20.43
C VAL A 158 8.67 20.96 21.71
N SER A 159 9.01 22.11 22.30
CA SER A 159 8.33 22.62 23.50
C SER A 159 6.85 22.91 23.24
N GLU A 160 6.54 23.61 22.14
CA GLU A 160 5.16 23.96 21.76
C GLU A 160 4.30 22.72 21.41
N LEU A 161 4.91 21.69 20.80
CA LEU A 161 4.24 20.43 20.48
C LEU A 161 3.99 19.55 21.71
N THR A 162 4.87 19.62 22.72
CA THR A 162 4.71 18.87 23.98
C THR A 162 3.56 19.45 24.81
N GLU A 163 3.41 20.77 24.81
CA GLU A 163 2.31 21.47 25.48
C GLU A 163 0.96 21.18 24.81
N LYS A 164 0.89 21.18 23.48
CA LYS A 164 -0.32 20.78 22.72
C LYS A 164 -0.73 19.33 22.98
N ASN A 165 0.21 18.40 23.07
CA ASN A 165 -0.07 16.99 23.40
C ASN A 165 -0.66 16.81 24.81
N ASN A 166 -0.22 17.62 25.78
CA ASN A 166 -0.76 17.57 27.14
C ASN A 166 -2.21 18.10 27.19
N THR A 167 -2.53 19.12 26.40
CA THR A 167 -3.90 19.64 26.29
C THR A 167 -4.84 18.61 25.67
N ILE A 168 -4.43 17.94 24.59
CA ILE A 168 -5.22 16.89 23.91
C ILE A 168 -5.46 15.68 24.83
N ASN A 169 -4.44 15.26 25.60
CA ASN A 169 -4.59 14.16 26.56
C ASN A 169 -5.57 14.50 27.70
N ASN A 170 -5.63 15.76 28.12
CA ASN A 170 -6.58 16.23 29.13
C ASN A 170 -8.01 16.32 28.59
N GLU A 171 -8.20 16.68 27.32
CA GLU A 171 -9.51 16.65 26.67
C GLU A 171 -10.04 15.21 26.48
N LEU A 172 -9.17 14.27 26.10
CA LEU A 172 -9.52 12.85 25.99
C LEU A 172 -9.93 12.23 27.34
N LYS A 173 -9.29 12.64 28.45
CA LYS A 173 -9.71 12.21 29.80
C LYS A 173 -11.10 12.73 30.16
N LYS A 174 -11.41 14.00 29.85
CA LYS A 174 -12.73 14.60 30.10
C LYS A 174 -13.84 13.94 29.28
N VAL A 175 -13.55 13.50 28.05
CA VAL A 175 -14.52 12.76 27.22
C VAL A 175 -14.76 11.35 27.77
N ARG A 176 -13.72 10.65 28.25
CA ARG A 176 -13.85 9.32 28.86
C ARG A 176 -14.64 9.33 30.18
N GLU A 177 -14.53 10.38 30.98
CA GLU A 177 -15.31 10.50 32.22
C GLU A 177 -16.79 10.77 31.96
N LYS A 178 -17.13 11.48 30.88
CA LYS A 178 -18.54 11.72 30.47
C LYS A 178 -19.25 10.46 29.95
N ILE A 179 -18.51 9.44 29.52
CA ILE A 179 -19.07 8.17 29.01
C ILE A 179 -19.38 7.17 30.14
N LYS A 180 -18.72 7.30 31.31
CA LYS A 180 -18.89 6.37 32.44
C LYS A 180 -20.11 6.64 33.34
N THR A 181 -20.90 7.69 33.09
CA THR A 181 -21.96 8.14 34.01
C THR A 181 -23.41 7.98 33.52
N LYS A 182 -23.67 7.19 32.47
CA LYS A 182 -25.06 6.81 32.11
C LYS A 182 -25.36 5.37 32.54
N PRO A 183 -26.30 5.12 33.47
CA PRO A 183 -26.68 3.76 33.85
C PRO A 183 -27.62 3.14 32.81
N VAL A 184 -27.37 1.87 32.50
CA VAL A 184 -28.16 1.01 31.62
C VAL A 184 -29.37 0.49 32.41
N SER A 185 -30.58 0.71 31.89
CA SER A 185 -31.82 0.11 32.39
C SER A 185 -32.09 -1.21 31.65
N ASN A 186 -32.31 -2.27 32.43
CA ASN A 186 -32.49 -3.65 32.00
C ASN A 186 -33.88 -3.90 31.39
N GLN A 187 -33.94 -4.56 30.23
CA GLN A 187 -34.95 -5.57 29.93
C GLN A 187 -34.36 -6.72 29.09
N PRO A 188 -34.80 -7.98 29.29
CA PRO A 188 -34.22 -9.15 28.64
C PRO A 188 -35.07 -9.60 27.44
N VAL A 189 -34.42 -9.95 26.32
CA VAL A 189 -35.03 -10.80 25.29
C VAL A 189 -33.97 -11.78 24.77
N ASP A 190 -34.20 -13.05 25.07
CA ASP A 190 -33.61 -14.22 24.43
C ASP A 190 -33.83 -14.21 22.91
N LYS A 191 -32.77 -14.49 22.14
CA LYS A 191 -32.78 -15.44 21.01
C LYS A 191 -31.42 -15.54 20.32
N LYS A 192 -30.94 -16.79 20.24
CA LYS A 192 -30.09 -17.41 19.20
C LYS A 192 -28.86 -16.64 18.71
N GLY A 193 -27.70 -17.23 18.99
CA GLY A 193 -26.37 -16.74 18.66
C GLY A 193 -26.20 -16.31 17.20
N GLU A 194 -25.98 -15.00 17.04
CA GLU A 194 -25.18 -14.44 15.96
C GLU A 194 -23.70 -14.61 16.31
N PRO A 195 -22.81 -14.78 15.32
CA PRO A 195 -21.38 -14.80 15.57
C PRO A 195 -21.01 -13.44 16.16
N THR A 196 -20.45 -13.44 17.36
CA THR A 196 -19.91 -12.26 18.01
C THR A 196 -18.95 -11.57 17.04
N SER A 197 -19.43 -10.53 16.36
CA SER A 197 -18.56 -9.62 15.64
C SER A 197 -17.76 -8.93 16.73
N ILE A 198 -16.55 -9.43 16.98
CA ILE A 198 -15.55 -8.71 17.74
C ILE A 198 -15.29 -7.45 16.91
N GLN A 199 -15.97 -6.37 17.24
CA GLN A 199 -15.61 -5.02 16.83
C GLN A 199 -14.28 -4.74 17.54
N LEU A 200 -13.19 -5.24 16.97
CA LEU A 200 -11.86 -4.78 17.33
C LEU A 200 -11.87 -3.27 17.12
N ASP A 201 -11.40 -2.54 18.13
CA ASP A 201 -11.24 -1.09 18.09
C ASP A 201 -10.06 -0.76 17.16
N LEU A 202 -10.28 -0.97 15.86
CA LEU A 202 -9.34 -0.79 14.74
C LEU A 202 -8.70 0.61 14.76
N SER A 203 -9.37 1.57 15.38
CA SER A 203 -8.87 2.94 15.56
C SER A 203 -7.62 2.99 16.44
N ASN A 204 -7.49 2.16 17.48
CA ASN A 204 -6.31 2.18 18.35
C ASN A 204 -5.06 1.61 17.66
N ASP A 205 -5.21 0.55 16.87
CA ASP A 205 -4.08 -0.08 16.17
C ASP A 205 -3.56 0.80 15.04
N ALA A 206 -4.46 1.46 14.30
CA ALA A 206 -4.07 2.46 13.30
C ALA A 206 -3.29 3.62 13.92
N ILE A 207 -3.73 4.14 15.08
CA ILE A 207 -3.04 5.19 15.82
C ILE A 207 -1.65 4.72 16.30
N GLN A 208 -1.55 3.50 16.82
CA GLN A 208 -0.27 2.95 17.29
C GLN A 208 0.72 2.75 16.14
N ALA A 209 0.26 2.20 15.02
CA ALA A 209 1.05 2.04 13.82
C ALA A 209 1.56 3.39 13.30
N TYR A 210 0.70 4.42 13.24
CA TYR A 210 1.11 5.78 12.86
C TYR A 210 2.19 6.34 13.79
N LYS A 211 1.97 6.28 15.12
CA LYS A 211 2.93 6.77 16.11
C LYS A 211 4.29 6.08 15.97
N LYS A 212 4.29 4.75 15.80
CA LYS A 212 5.51 3.97 15.59
C LYS A 212 6.19 4.35 14.28
N GLY A 213 5.43 4.50 13.20
CA GLY A 213 5.93 4.97 11.90
C GLY A 213 6.58 6.34 12.01
N TYR A 214 5.95 7.27 12.72
CA TYR A 214 6.47 8.62 12.93
C TYR A 214 7.75 8.64 13.77
N GLU A 215 7.85 7.82 14.82
CA GLU A 215 9.11 7.66 15.57
C GLU A 215 10.25 7.11 14.70
N LEU A 216 9.96 6.11 13.87
CA LEU A 216 10.93 5.55 12.92
C LEU A 216 11.35 6.58 11.86
N PHE A 217 10.39 7.36 11.35
CA PHE A 217 10.64 8.42 10.38
C PHE A 217 11.58 9.49 10.94
N LYS A 218 11.36 9.94 12.18
CA LYS A 218 12.25 10.88 12.90
C LYS A 218 13.67 10.31 13.07
N LYS A 219 13.79 9.00 13.30
CA LYS A 219 15.08 8.29 13.38
C LYS A 219 15.69 7.97 12.02
N LYS A 220 15.09 8.43 10.91
CA LYS A 220 15.51 8.18 9.53
C LYS A 220 15.46 6.70 9.13
N GLN A 221 14.70 5.89 9.85
CA GLN A 221 14.45 4.48 9.55
C GLN A 221 13.29 4.38 8.55
N TYR A 222 13.50 4.92 7.34
CA TYR A 222 12.41 5.18 6.39
C TYR A 222 11.76 3.91 5.82
N LYS A 223 12.50 2.81 5.71
CA LYS A 223 11.94 1.52 5.24
C LYS A 223 10.96 0.97 6.27
N GLU A 224 11.34 0.96 7.54
CA GLU A 224 10.49 0.52 8.64
C GLU A 224 9.32 1.49 8.85
N ALA A 225 9.56 2.79 8.71
CA ALA A 225 8.52 3.81 8.77
C ALA A 225 7.47 3.60 7.67
N LYS A 226 7.90 3.36 6.42
CA LYS A 226 7.02 3.01 5.29
C LYS A 226 6.05 1.89 5.67
N HIS A 227 6.57 0.79 6.22
CA HIS A 227 5.74 -0.35 6.62
C HIS A 227 4.70 0.02 7.68
N GLN A 228 5.07 0.85 8.66
CA GLN A 228 4.14 1.26 9.72
C GLN A 228 3.08 2.26 9.23
N PHE A 229 3.44 3.18 8.32
CA PHE A 229 2.47 4.08 7.70
C PHE A 229 1.52 3.34 6.76
N ALA A 230 2.00 2.38 5.99
CA ALA A 230 1.16 1.49 5.18
C ALA A 230 0.17 0.70 6.07
N LEU A 231 0.66 0.14 7.18
CA LEU A 231 -0.19 -0.54 8.15
C LEU A 231 -1.26 0.41 8.71
N SER A 232 -0.86 1.58 9.20
CA SER A 232 -1.79 2.56 9.75
C SER A 232 -2.88 2.98 8.75
N TYR A 233 -2.47 3.31 7.52
CA TYR A 233 -3.39 3.71 6.46
C TYR A 233 -4.38 2.59 6.13
N SER A 234 -3.89 1.35 6.02
CA SER A 234 -4.72 0.20 5.66
C SER A 234 -5.70 -0.24 6.74
N LEU A 235 -5.41 0.02 8.01
CA LEU A 235 -6.29 -0.33 9.12
C LEU A 235 -7.47 0.64 9.23
N HIS A 236 -7.34 1.88 8.74
CA HIS A 236 -8.42 2.87 8.78
C HIS A 236 -8.24 3.97 7.73
N GLN A 237 -8.68 3.70 6.49
CA GLN A 237 -8.59 4.66 5.37
C GLN A 237 -9.53 5.88 5.50
N THR A 238 -10.47 5.87 6.46
CA THR A 238 -11.51 6.90 6.60
C THR A 238 -11.46 7.65 7.95
N ASN A 239 -10.36 7.55 8.70
CA ASN A 239 -10.22 8.25 9.99
C ASN A 239 -9.43 9.56 9.85
N TYR A 240 -9.32 10.31 10.94
CA TYR A 240 -8.61 11.60 10.99
C TYR A 240 -7.08 11.51 10.81
N LEU A 241 -6.49 10.31 10.81
CA LEU A 241 -5.07 10.07 10.56
C LEU A 241 -4.80 9.50 9.16
N SER A 242 -5.85 9.29 8.36
CA SER A 242 -5.71 8.63 7.07
C SER A 242 -4.89 9.46 6.08
N ASP A 243 -5.03 10.78 6.11
CA ASP A 243 -4.24 11.71 5.31
C ASP A 243 -2.79 11.78 5.81
N ASP A 244 -2.58 11.94 7.12
CA ASP A 244 -1.27 11.86 7.77
C ASP A 244 -0.52 10.57 7.36
N SER A 245 -1.16 9.41 7.50
CA SER A 245 -0.57 8.11 7.20
C SER A 245 -0.22 7.95 5.73
N LEU A 246 -1.11 8.35 4.81
CA LEU A 246 -0.81 8.26 3.38
C LEU A 246 0.27 9.28 2.97
N TYR A 247 0.26 10.49 3.53
CA TYR A 247 1.30 11.49 3.30
C TYR A 247 2.68 10.96 3.71
N PHE A 248 2.82 10.47 4.95
CA PHE A 248 4.11 9.97 5.41
C PHE A 248 4.53 8.64 4.74
N LEU A 249 3.57 7.85 4.25
CA LEU A 249 3.85 6.73 3.35
C LEU A 249 4.48 7.22 2.03
N ILE A 250 3.88 8.21 1.38
CA ILE A 250 4.41 8.86 0.16
C ILE A 250 5.83 9.38 0.41
N LYS A 251 6.06 10.12 1.50
CA LYS A 251 7.40 10.66 1.84
C LYS A 251 8.42 9.54 2.07
N SER A 252 8.04 8.50 2.81
CA SER A 252 8.92 7.36 3.09
C SER A 252 9.28 6.61 1.80
N GLU A 253 8.31 6.44 0.90
CA GLU A 253 8.53 5.79 -0.39
C GLU A 253 9.41 6.62 -1.32
N GLN A 254 9.17 7.93 -1.39
CA GLN A 254 10.00 8.85 -2.16
C GLN A 254 11.46 8.79 -1.71
N ILE A 255 11.71 8.79 -0.39
CA ILE A 255 13.06 8.76 0.18
C ILE A 255 13.75 7.41 -0.08
N THR A 256 13.03 6.30 0.05
CA THR A 256 13.63 4.96 -0.06
C THR A 256 13.83 4.52 -1.51
N SER A 257 12.88 4.81 -2.39
CA SER A 257 12.93 4.42 -3.81
C SER A 257 13.66 5.43 -4.69
N HIS A 258 13.87 6.66 -4.21
CA HIS A 258 14.35 7.80 -5.00
C HIS A 258 13.50 8.10 -6.24
N LYS A 259 12.23 7.68 -6.21
CA LYS A 259 11.24 7.88 -7.27
C LYS A 259 9.96 8.44 -6.66
N MET A 260 9.21 9.21 -7.45
CA MET A 260 7.91 9.69 -6.98
C MET A 260 6.88 8.55 -7.03
N PRO A 261 6.19 8.22 -5.92
CA PRO A 261 5.21 7.14 -5.91
C PRO A 261 3.88 7.60 -6.49
N SER A 262 3.78 7.62 -7.82
CA SER A 262 2.63 8.21 -8.53
C SER A 262 1.28 7.63 -8.13
N SER A 263 1.20 6.32 -7.87
CA SER A 263 -0.03 5.66 -7.44
C SER A 263 -0.56 6.21 -6.12
N TYR A 264 0.29 6.40 -5.11
CA TYR A 264 -0.13 6.94 -3.81
C TYR A 264 -0.47 8.44 -3.88
N VAL A 265 0.23 9.19 -4.73
CA VAL A 265 -0.11 10.60 -4.99
C VAL A 265 -1.49 10.71 -5.62
N ASP A 266 -1.77 9.88 -6.63
CA ASP A 266 -3.08 9.84 -7.30
C ASP A 266 -4.19 9.37 -6.36
N GLU A 267 -3.90 8.36 -5.54
CA GLU A 267 -4.81 7.89 -4.49
C GLU A 267 -5.17 9.04 -3.54
N PHE A 268 -4.18 9.75 -2.99
CA PHE A 268 -4.40 10.87 -2.06
C PHE A 268 -5.31 11.94 -2.67
N LEU A 269 -5.07 12.34 -3.92
CA LEU A 269 -5.84 13.38 -4.61
C LEU A 269 -7.24 12.90 -5.04
N SER A 270 -7.45 11.59 -5.17
CA SER A 270 -8.75 11.02 -5.53
C SER A 270 -9.71 10.87 -4.33
N GLN A 271 -9.19 10.96 -3.10
CA GLN A 271 -10.01 10.82 -1.90
C GLN A 271 -10.95 12.01 -1.72
N SER A 272 -12.26 11.74 -1.68
CA SER A 272 -13.29 12.77 -1.52
C SER A 272 -13.63 13.09 -0.06
N ASN A 273 -13.07 12.35 0.90
CA ASN A 273 -13.44 12.52 2.30
C ASN A 273 -12.83 13.83 2.89
N PRO A 274 -13.42 14.39 3.97
CA PRO A 274 -12.99 15.67 4.52
C PRO A 274 -11.55 15.71 5.04
N TYR A 275 -10.97 14.57 5.43
CA TYR A 275 -9.61 14.52 5.96
C TYR A 275 -8.58 14.78 4.86
N PHE A 276 -8.77 14.21 3.68
CA PHE A 276 -7.89 14.45 2.53
C PHE A 276 -8.12 15.81 1.89
N THR A 277 -9.38 16.18 1.65
CA THR A 277 -9.73 17.44 0.97
C THR A 277 -9.37 18.69 1.79
N LYS A 278 -9.27 18.55 3.12
CA LYS A 278 -8.81 19.61 4.03
C LYS A 278 -7.44 19.33 4.64
N SER A 279 -6.72 18.35 4.11
CA SER A 279 -5.43 17.95 4.65
C SER A 279 -4.44 19.12 4.59
N PRO A 280 -3.62 19.34 5.62
CA PRO A 280 -2.57 20.36 5.59
C PRO A 280 -1.48 20.06 4.55
N TYR A 281 -1.47 18.87 3.94
CA TYR A 281 -0.47 18.44 2.96
C TYR A 281 -0.93 18.54 1.51
N ILE A 282 -2.18 18.96 1.28
CA ILE A 282 -2.80 18.88 -0.05
C ILE A 282 -2.03 19.66 -1.12
N ASP A 283 -1.47 20.82 -0.76
CA ASP A 283 -0.69 21.66 -1.66
C ASP A 283 0.65 21.01 -2.04
N GLU A 284 1.30 20.33 -1.09
CA GLU A 284 2.52 19.57 -1.33
C GLU A 284 2.24 18.32 -2.20
N ILE A 285 1.16 17.59 -1.94
CA ILE A 285 0.76 16.44 -2.77
C ILE A 285 0.41 16.89 -4.20
N MET A 286 -0.30 18.01 -4.32
CA MET A 286 -0.53 18.66 -5.62
C MET A 286 0.81 18.95 -6.31
N LEU A 287 1.75 19.58 -5.62
CA LEU A 287 3.06 19.88 -6.21
C LEU A 287 3.80 18.61 -6.68
N MET A 288 3.75 17.52 -5.90
CA MET A 288 4.30 16.22 -6.32
C MET A 288 3.64 15.71 -7.60
N LYS A 289 2.32 15.84 -7.75
CA LYS A 289 1.61 15.46 -8.98
C LYS A 289 2.05 16.32 -10.17
N ALA A 290 2.24 17.63 -9.99
CA ALA A 290 2.78 18.48 -11.05
C ALA A 290 4.19 18.03 -11.48
N GLU A 291 5.07 17.71 -10.54
CA GLU A 291 6.42 17.21 -10.84
C GLU A 291 6.38 15.86 -11.59
N ILE A 292 5.46 14.95 -11.24
CA ILE A 292 5.20 13.71 -12.01
C ILE A 292 4.78 14.04 -13.44
N LEU A 293 3.78 14.90 -13.63
CA LEU A 293 3.29 15.29 -14.95
C LEU A 293 4.39 15.90 -15.83
N LEU A 294 5.27 16.72 -15.24
CA LEU A 294 6.43 17.28 -15.95
C LEU A 294 7.43 16.21 -16.36
N SER A 295 7.69 15.22 -15.50
CA SER A 295 8.55 14.08 -15.85
C SER A 295 7.97 13.24 -17.00
N GLU A 296 6.63 13.20 -17.11
CA GLU A 296 5.88 12.54 -18.18
C GLU A 296 5.70 13.42 -19.44
N LYS A 297 6.27 14.63 -19.46
CA LYS A 297 6.13 15.64 -20.54
C LYS A 297 4.69 16.13 -20.75
N LYS A 298 3.81 15.98 -19.77
CA LYS A 298 2.43 16.48 -19.77
C LYS A 298 2.37 17.92 -19.24
N ASN A 299 3.00 18.84 -19.98
CA ASN A 299 3.21 20.23 -19.52
C ASN A 299 1.89 20.99 -19.28
N SER A 300 0.87 20.77 -20.11
CA SER A 300 -0.43 21.44 -19.96
C SER A 300 -1.10 21.08 -18.64
N ASP A 301 -1.22 19.77 -18.36
CA ASP A 301 -1.83 19.27 -17.12
C ASP A 301 -1.03 19.72 -15.88
N ALA A 302 0.30 19.79 -16.01
CA ALA A 302 1.16 20.31 -14.94
C ALA A 302 0.88 21.79 -14.68
N LEU A 303 0.82 22.63 -15.72
CA LEU A 303 0.54 24.07 -15.60
C LEU A 303 -0.79 24.34 -14.90
N ASP A 304 -1.85 23.63 -15.28
CA ASP A 304 -3.16 23.76 -14.62
C ASP A 304 -3.06 23.54 -13.11
N LEU A 305 -2.26 22.56 -12.71
CA LEU A 305 -2.08 22.20 -11.31
C LEU A 305 -1.18 23.19 -10.57
N LEU A 306 -0.12 23.68 -11.22
CA LEU A 306 0.75 24.74 -10.70
C LEU A 306 -0.01 26.06 -10.49
N HIS A 307 -0.89 26.44 -11.41
CA HIS A 307 -1.77 27.61 -11.25
C HIS A 307 -2.76 27.45 -10.10
N LYS A 308 -3.34 26.26 -9.93
CA LYS A 308 -4.21 25.98 -8.78
C LYS A 308 -3.46 26.12 -7.46
N ILE A 309 -2.22 25.64 -7.37
CA ILE A 309 -1.38 25.79 -6.17
C ILE A 309 -1.17 27.27 -5.86
N GLN A 310 -0.71 28.05 -6.84
CA GLN A 310 -0.45 29.48 -6.66
C GLN A 310 -1.70 30.27 -6.27
N LYS A 311 -2.86 29.93 -6.85
CA LYS A 311 -4.13 30.60 -6.55
C LYS A 311 -4.68 30.27 -5.16
N ASN A 312 -4.64 28.99 -4.78
CA ASN A 312 -5.30 28.51 -3.56
C ASN A 312 -4.38 28.56 -2.33
N TYR A 313 -3.06 28.55 -2.53
CA TYR A 313 -2.06 28.55 -1.46
C TYR A 313 -0.99 29.64 -1.67
N PRO A 314 -1.35 30.91 -1.94
CA PRO A 314 -0.44 31.96 -2.41
C PRO A 314 0.69 32.34 -1.45
N HIS A 315 0.62 31.92 -0.18
CA HIS A 315 1.63 32.20 0.85
C HIS A 315 2.36 30.93 1.32
N SER A 316 2.18 29.79 0.64
CA SER A 316 2.89 28.55 0.91
C SER A 316 4.18 28.47 0.10
N TRP A 317 5.19 27.77 0.62
CA TRP A 317 6.42 27.46 -0.11
C TRP A 317 6.14 26.67 -1.40
N THR A 318 5.01 25.93 -1.44
CA THR A 318 4.57 25.19 -2.62
C THR A 318 4.19 26.13 -3.76
N ALA A 319 3.65 27.32 -3.48
CA ALA A 319 3.36 28.34 -4.48
C ALA A 319 4.63 28.96 -5.06
N ASP A 320 5.63 29.24 -4.24
CA ASP A 320 6.95 29.71 -4.71
C ASP A 320 7.60 28.68 -5.64
N ARG A 321 7.57 27.41 -5.23
CA ARG A 321 8.08 26.29 -6.03
C ARG A 321 7.27 26.09 -7.30
N ALA A 322 5.95 26.27 -7.25
CA ALA A 322 5.10 26.16 -8.42
C ALA A 322 5.39 27.26 -9.45
N SER A 323 5.57 28.51 -9.01
CA SER A 323 5.95 29.63 -9.87
C SER A 323 7.32 29.41 -10.53
N TYR A 324 8.26 28.82 -9.79
CA TYR A 324 9.56 28.45 -10.35
C TYR A 324 9.44 27.40 -11.47
N LEU A 325 8.66 26.34 -11.24
CA LEU A 325 8.44 25.28 -12.24
C LEU A 325 7.71 25.81 -13.48
N GLU A 326 6.71 26.68 -13.30
CA GLU A 326 6.00 27.33 -14.40
C GLU A 326 6.94 28.11 -15.31
N LYS A 327 7.84 28.92 -14.74
CA LYS A 327 8.84 29.69 -15.52
C LYS A 327 9.74 28.78 -16.35
N GLN A 328 10.13 27.62 -15.82
CA GLN A 328 10.97 26.65 -16.56
C GLN A 328 10.26 26.04 -17.77
N ILE A 329 8.93 25.92 -17.72
CA ILE A 329 8.12 25.42 -18.84
C ILE A 329 8.05 26.51 -19.91
N SER A 330 7.77 27.75 -19.53
CA SER A 330 7.62 28.89 -20.45
C SER A 330 8.94 29.36 -21.08
N SER A 331 10.09 29.01 -20.48
CA SER A 331 11.42 29.33 -21.02
C SER A 331 11.95 28.32 -22.04
N LYS A 332 11.22 27.23 -22.31
CA LYS A 332 11.54 26.22 -23.31
C LYS A 332 10.64 26.37 -24.52
#